data_AF-A0A259CEH5-F1
#
_entry.id   AF-A0A259CEH5-F1
#
_cell.length_a   1.000
_cell.length_b   1.000
_cell.length_c   1.000
_cell.angle_alpha   90.00
_cell.angle_beta   90.00
_cell.angle_gamma   90.00
#
_symmetry.space_group_name_H-M   'P 1'
#
loop_
_entity.id
_entity.type
_entity.pdbx_description
1 polymer ?
#
loop_
_entity_poly.entity_id
_entity_poly.type
_entity_poly.pdbx_seq_one_letter_code
_entity_poly.pdbx_strand_id
1 'polypeptide(L)'
;MASPAASPTSHFSLPGWKPGSSVLARRGLMLVLSSPSGAGKTTLSRRLLAQDDRITMSVSVTTRPPRPGEENGKDYFFVSVEEFQRLRDSGELLEHATVFGNLYGTPRQAVEDALS
;
A
#
# COMPACT_ATOMS: atom_id res chain seq x y z
N MET A 1 -44.58 -49.84 25.81
CA MET A 1 -44.03 -48.58 26.38
C MET A 1 -43.33 -47.84 25.25
N ALA A 2 -43.95 -46.79 24.74
CA ALA A 2 -43.50 -46.03 23.58
C ALA A 2 -42.70 -44.79 24.03
N SER A 3 -41.51 -44.59 23.48
CA SER A 3 -40.76 -43.33 23.58
C SER A 3 -41.24 -42.37 22.49
N PRO A 4 -41.48 -41.07 22.77
CA PRO A 4 -41.92 -40.13 21.75
C PRO A 4 -40.76 -39.65 20.90
N ALA A 5 -40.99 -39.62 19.59
CA ALA A 5 -40.12 -39.04 18.59
C ALA A 5 -39.91 -37.53 18.85
N ALA A 6 -38.67 -37.07 18.74
CA ALA A 6 -38.33 -35.66 18.82
C ALA A 6 -38.91 -34.91 17.60
N SER A 7 -39.68 -33.85 17.87
CA SER A 7 -40.27 -32.98 16.86
C SER A 7 -39.20 -32.25 16.04
N PRO A 8 -39.39 -32.03 14.73
CA PRO A 8 -38.44 -31.28 13.92
C PRO A 8 -38.47 -29.79 14.34
N THR A 9 -37.29 -29.26 14.67
CA THR A 9 -37.05 -27.84 14.95
C THR A 9 -37.44 -27.02 13.72
N SER A 10 -38.52 -26.25 13.83
CA SER A 10 -38.96 -25.33 12.78
C SER A 10 -37.89 -24.28 12.53
N HIS A 11 -37.32 -24.27 11.32
CA HIS A 11 -36.50 -23.17 10.85
C HIS A 11 -37.35 -21.90 10.75
N PHE A 12 -37.08 -20.93 11.61
CA PHE A 12 -37.66 -19.59 11.52
C PHE A 12 -36.94 -18.83 10.40
N SER A 13 -37.52 -18.83 9.20
CA SER A 13 -37.01 -18.06 8.06
C SER A 13 -37.63 -16.66 8.10
N LEU A 14 -36.83 -15.64 8.38
CA LEU A 14 -37.25 -14.24 8.30
C LEU A 14 -37.52 -13.86 6.82
N PRO A 15 -38.71 -13.34 6.48
CA PRO A 15 -38.97 -12.82 5.14
C PRO A 15 -38.20 -11.50 4.94
N GLY A 16 -37.27 -11.46 3.97
CA GLY A 16 -36.68 -10.21 3.48
C GLY A 16 -35.17 -10.04 3.65
N TRP A 17 -34.46 -10.98 4.30
CA TRP A 17 -32.99 -10.94 4.30
C TRP A 17 -32.45 -11.49 2.98
N LYS A 18 -32.13 -10.60 2.04
CA LYS A 18 -31.16 -10.90 0.99
C LYS A 18 -29.78 -10.62 1.60
N PRO A 19 -28.86 -11.60 1.71
CA PRO A 19 -27.48 -11.27 2.00
C PRO A 19 -27.05 -10.30 0.91
N GLY A 20 -26.81 -9.04 1.29
CA GLY A 20 -26.24 -8.07 0.37
C GLY A 20 -24.95 -8.70 -0.13
N SER A 21 -24.89 -8.97 -1.43
CA SER A 21 -23.64 -9.30 -2.09
C SER A 21 -22.80 -8.02 -2.14
N SER A 22 -22.44 -7.46 -0.99
CA SER A 22 -21.24 -6.65 -0.93
C SER A 22 -20.11 -7.66 -1.08
N VAL A 23 -19.70 -7.87 -2.32
CA VAL A 23 -18.31 -8.23 -2.57
C VAL A 23 -17.54 -7.10 -1.90
N LEU A 24 -17.07 -7.34 -0.66
CA LEU A 24 -16.20 -6.41 0.01
C LEU A 24 -15.01 -6.24 -0.92
N ALA A 25 -14.93 -5.08 -1.58
CA ALA A 25 -13.79 -4.74 -2.40
C ALA A 25 -12.56 -4.83 -1.50
N ARG A 26 -11.74 -5.87 -1.72
CA ARG A 26 -10.55 -6.09 -0.92
C ARG A 26 -9.53 -5.05 -1.36
N ARG A 27 -9.45 -3.94 -0.64
CA ARG A 27 -8.34 -2.99 -0.78
C ARG A 27 -7.02 -3.70 -0.57
N GLY A 28 -5.99 -3.28 -1.32
CA GLY A 28 -4.62 -3.74 -1.16
C GLY A 28 -4.09 -3.48 0.25
N LEU A 29 -2.97 -4.13 0.58
CA LEU A 29 -2.29 -3.98 1.87
C LEU A 29 -1.04 -3.12 1.71
N MET A 30 -0.98 -1.98 2.41
CA MET A 30 0.23 -1.16 2.47
C MET A 30 1.19 -1.71 3.54
N LEU A 31 2.39 -2.09 3.12
CA LEU A 31 3.45 -2.56 4.01
C LEU A 31 4.50 -1.46 4.20
N VAL A 32 4.68 -1.00 5.44
CA VAL A 32 5.73 -0.04 5.80
C VAL A 32 6.90 -0.80 6.45
N LEU A 33 8.02 -0.88 5.75
CA LEU A 33 9.26 -1.46 6.26
C LEU A 33 10.11 -0.37 6.92
N SER A 34 10.38 -0.48 8.22
CA SER A 34 11.22 0.46 8.96
C SER A 34 12.37 -0.26 9.69
N SER A 35 13.57 0.34 9.67
CA SER A 35 14.74 -0.13 10.41
C SER A 35 15.82 0.96 10.47
N PRO A 36 16.78 0.92 11.42
CA PRO A 36 17.98 1.74 11.37
C PRO A 36 18.79 1.53 10.08
N SER A 37 19.65 2.49 9.75
CA SER A 37 20.60 2.35 8.63
C SER A 37 21.48 1.11 8.85
N GLY A 38 21.70 0.32 7.80
CA GLY A 38 22.53 -0.90 7.86
C GLY A 38 21.80 -2.17 8.34
N ALA A 39 20.56 -2.09 8.84
CA ALA A 39 19.82 -3.26 9.34
C ALA A 39 19.19 -4.14 8.24
N GLY A 40 19.44 -3.86 6.95
CA GLY A 40 19.06 -4.75 5.85
C GLY A 40 17.68 -4.50 5.20
N LYS A 41 17.02 -3.36 5.48
CA LYS A 41 15.72 -2.98 4.87
C LYS A 41 15.67 -3.20 3.35
N THR A 42 16.67 -2.69 2.64
CA THR A 42 16.77 -2.79 1.19
C THR A 42 16.94 -4.24 0.71
N THR A 43 17.68 -5.05 1.47
CA THR A 43 17.86 -6.48 1.15
C THR A 43 16.55 -7.24 1.31
N LEU A 44 15.82 -6.99 2.41
CA LEU A 44 14.53 -7.62 2.65
C LEU A 44 13.48 -7.21 1.61
N SER A 45 13.39 -5.91 1.30
CA SER A 45 12.41 -5.43 0.33
C SER A 45 12.66 -5.99 -1.07
N ARG A 46 13.92 -6.08 -1.53
CA ARG A 46 14.26 -6.72 -2.81
C ARG A 46 13.89 -8.19 -2.86
N ARG A 47 14.11 -8.93 -1.76
CA ARG A 47 13.73 -10.35 -1.68
C ARG A 47 12.21 -10.54 -1.73
N LEU A 48 11.46 -9.68 -1.04
CA LEU A 48 9.98 -9.71 -1.08
C LEU A 48 9.46 -9.48 -2.50
N LEU A 49 9.95 -8.44 -3.19
CA LEU A 49 9.56 -8.13 -4.57
C LEU A 49 9.92 -9.25 -5.55
N ALA A 50 11.03 -9.97 -5.32
CA ALA A 50 11.46 -11.08 -6.17
C ALA A 50 10.68 -12.39 -5.92
N GLN A 51 9.95 -12.49 -4.80
CA GLN A 51 9.23 -13.71 -4.41
C GLN A 51 7.72 -13.62 -4.64
N ASP A 52 7.15 -12.43 -4.74
CA ASP A 52 5.71 -12.23 -4.92
C ASP A 52 5.43 -11.07 -5.87
N ASP A 53 5.01 -11.42 -7.10
CA ASP A 53 4.69 -10.45 -8.16
C ASP A 53 3.48 -9.56 -7.85
N ARG A 54 2.76 -9.83 -6.74
CA ARG A 54 1.65 -8.99 -6.27
C ARG A 54 2.13 -7.85 -5.37
N ILE A 55 3.40 -7.83 -4.99
CA ILE A 55 3.99 -6.77 -4.18
C ILE A 55 4.68 -5.77 -5.10
N THR A 56 4.24 -4.52 -5.04
CA THR A 56 4.86 -3.42 -5.77
C THR A 56 5.58 -2.48 -4.80
N MET A 57 6.77 -2.03 -5.17
CA MET A 57 7.48 -1.00 -4.41
C MET A 57 6.96 0.38 -4.80
N SER A 58 6.61 1.20 -3.80
CA SER A 58 6.37 2.62 -4.03
C SER A 58 7.69 3.35 -4.27
N VAL A 59 7.87 3.91 -5.47
CA VAL A 59 9.04 4.72 -5.82
C VAL A 59 8.80 6.17 -5.40
N SER A 60 9.59 6.65 -4.44
CA SER A 60 9.46 8.01 -3.90
C SER A 60 10.02 9.08 -4.84
N VAL A 61 9.58 10.33 -4.70
CA VAL A 61 10.21 11.51 -5.29
C VAL A 61 11.30 12.06 -4.37
N THR A 62 12.36 12.63 -4.93
CA THR A 62 13.39 13.35 -4.17
C THR A 62 14.03 14.49 -4.95
N THR A 63 14.47 15.52 -4.22
CA THR A 63 15.27 16.64 -4.77
C THR A 63 16.77 16.39 -4.73
N ARG A 64 17.20 15.27 -4.13
CA ARG A 64 18.62 14.89 -4.12
C ARG A 64 19.06 14.54 -5.54
N PRO A 65 20.26 14.93 -5.98
CA PRO A 65 20.79 14.43 -7.25
C PRO A 65 20.99 12.90 -7.22
N PRO A 66 20.78 12.20 -8.36
CA PRO A 66 21.05 10.77 -8.46
C PRO A 66 22.53 10.47 -8.20
N ARG A 67 22.81 9.37 -7.50
CA ARG A 67 24.15 8.81 -7.34
C ARG A 67 24.52 8.00 -8.59
N PRO A 68 25.83 7.73 -8.82
CA PRO A 68 26.26 6.84 -9.87
C PRO A 68 25.54 5.48 -9.78
N GLY A 69 24.85 5.09 -10.86
CA GLY A 69 24.11 3.83 -10.96
C GLY A 69 22.65 3.89 -10.49
N GLU A 70 22.17 5.01 -9.95
CA GLU A 70 20.73 5.19 -9.69
C GLU A 70 19.98 5.59 -10.98
N GLU A 71 18.80 5.03 -11.16
CA GLU A 71 17.94 5.25 -12.32
C GLU A 71 16.65 5.97 -11.93
N ASN A 72 16.30 7.01 -12.69
CA ASN A 72 15.05 7.76 -12.49
C ASN A 72 13.82 6.87 -12.76
N GLY A 73 12.85 6.91 -11.85
CA GLY A 73 11.63 6.09 -11.90
C GLY A 73 11.80 4.66 -11.40
N LYS A 74 13.01 4.28 -10.98
CA LYS A 74 13.31 2.97 -10.40
C LYS A 74 13.79 3.07 -8.97
N ASP A 75 14.81 3.88 -8.71
CA ASP A 75 15.30 4.13 -7.35
C ASP A 75 14.53 5.27 -6.69
N TYR A 76 14.39 6.37 -7.42
CA TYR A 76 13.57 7.53 -7.07
C TYR A 76 13.10 8.23 -8.35
N PHE A 77 12.07 9.06 -8.23
CA PHE A 77 11.84 10.15 -9.17
C PHE A 77 12.67 11.36 -8.72
N PHE A 78 13.74 11.65 -9.46
CA PHE A 78 14.63 12.77 -9.19
C PHE A 78 14.07 14.03 -9.83
N VAL A 79 13.61 14.97 -8.99
CA VAL A 79 12.91 16.19 -9.43
C VAL A 79 13.61 17.44 -8.89
N SER A 80 13.32 18.61 -9.46
CA SER A 80 13.80 19.87 -8.89
C SER A 80 13.05 20.21 -7.60
N VAL A 81 13.58 21.18 -6.84
CA VAL A 81 12.91 21.66 -5.61
C VAL A 81 11.56 22.30 -5.95
N GLU A 82 11.49 23.03 -7.05
CA GLU A 82 10.27 23.69 -7.54
C GLU A 82 9.19 22.67 -7.89
N GLU A 83 9.57 21.60 -8.60
CA GLU A 83 8.63 20.53 -8.93
C GLU A 83 8.18 19.76 -7.69
N PHE A 84 9.09 19.51 -6.74
CA PHE A 84 8.71 18.90 -5.47
C PHE A 84 7.69 19.75 -4.71
N GLN A 85 7.91 21.06 -4.64
CA GLN A 85 6.99 21.99 -3.99
C GLN A 85 5.64 22.00 -4.70
N ARG A 86 5.62 22.01 -6.04
CA ARG A 86 4.40 21.89 -6.83
C ARG A 86 3.60 20.64 -6.44
N LEU A 87 4.24 19.47 -6.42
CA LEU A 87 3.61 18.19 -6.04
C LEU A 87 3.08 18.19 -4.60
N ARG A 88 3.82 18.79 -3.68
CA ARG A 88 3.39 18.93 -2.28
C ARG A 88 2.15 19.81 -2.18
N ASP A 89 2.21 20.99 -2.79
CA ASP A 89 1.20 22.03 -2.64
C ASP A 89 -0.08 21.69 -3.40
N SER A 90 0.00 20.83 -4.43
CA SER A 90 -1.16 20.25 -5.13
C SER A 90 -1.77 19.02 -4.42
N GLY A 91 -1.19 18.54 -3.31
CA GLY A 91 -1.68 17.36 -2.58
C GLY A 91 -1.36 16.03 -3.26
N GLU A 92 -0.47 16.02 -4.25
CA GLU A 92 -0.04 14.83 -5.00
C GLU A 92 0.93 13.93 -4.22
N LEU A 93 1.36 14.34 -3.01
CA LEU A 93 2.15 13.54 -2.09
C LEU A 93 1.29 13.04 -0.90
N LEU A 94 1.46 11.77 -0.53
CA LEU A 94 0.84 11.19 0.66
C LEU A 94 1.55 11.61 1.94
N GLU A 95 2.87 11.65 1.89
CA GLU A 95 3.75 12.10 2.95
C GLU A 95 5.00 12.73 2.33
N HIS A 96 5.65 13.60 3.09
CA HIS A 96 6.92 14.18 2.71
C HIS A 96 7.78 14.54 3.94
N ALA A 97 9.09 14.52 3.77
CA ALA A 97 10.05 14.86 4.81
C ALA A 97 11.32 15.51 4.23
N THR A 98 12.03 16.25 5.08
CA THR A 98 13.36 16.79 4.77
C THR A 98 14.42 15.94 5.46
N VAL A 99 15.35 15.39 4.69
CA VAL A 99 16.42 14.52 5.21
C VAL A 99 17.76 14.97 4.61
N PHE A 100 18.70 15.34 5.48
CA PHE A 100 20.02 15.87 5.10
C PHE A 100 19.93 16.99 4.04
N GLY A 101 18.99 17.92 4.21
CA GLY A 101 18.79 19.06 3.30
C GLY A 101 18.10 18.73 1.97
N ASN A 102 17.70 17.48 1.72
CA ASN A 102 16.96 17.08 0.53
C ASN A 102 15.52 16.72 0.90
N LEU A 103 14.58 16.97 -0.01
CA LEU A 103 13.18 16.63 0.17
C LEU A 103 12.93 15.21 -0.36
N TYR A 104 12.07 14.49 0.32
CA TYR A 104 11.60 13.16 -0.04
C TYR A 104 10.09 13.10 0.13
N GLY A 105 9.40 12.41 -0.76
CA GLY A 105 7.95 12.24 -0.64
C GLY A 105 7.43 11.03 -1.39
N THR A 106 6.27 10.55 -0.99
CA THR A 106 5.62 9.38 -1.58
C THR A 106 4.48 9.83 -2.50
N PRO A 107 4.55 9.59 -3.82
CA PRO A 107 3.48 9.95 -4.77
C PRO A 107 2.16 9.28 -4.40
N ARG A 108 1.10 10.08 -4.28
CA ARG A 108 -0.23 9.60 -3.88
C ARG A 108 -0.83 8.64 -4.88
N GLN A 109 -0.87 9.04 -6.15
CA GLN A 109 -1.58 8.27 -7.17
C GLN A 109 -1.02 6.85 -7.30
N ALA A 110 0.31 6.71 -7.31
CA ALA A 110 0.96 5.40 -7.42
C ALA A 110 0.58 4.43 -6.28
N VAL A 111 0.35 4.96 -5.07
CA VAL A 111 -0.08 4.16 -3.92
C VAL A 111 -1.58 3.85 -4.00
N GLU A 112 -2.42 4.83 -4.31
CA GLU A 112 -3.87 4.61 -4.44
C GLU A 112 -4.20 3.60 -5.55
N ASP A 113 -3.48 3.65 -6.67
CA ASP A 113 -3.61 2.69 -7.76
C ASP A 113 -3.22 1.28 -7.33
N ALA A 114 -2.18 1.14 -6.49
CA ALA A 114 -1.74 -0.15 -5.96
C ALA A 114 -2.66 -0.71 -4.86
N LEU A 115 -3.46 0.14 -4.21
CA LEU A 115 -4.37 -0.23 -3.13
C LEU A 115 -5.82 -0.48 -3.60
N SER A 116 -6.15 -0.13 -4.84
CA SER A 116 -7.49 -0.27 -5.43
C SER A 116 -7.75 -1.69 -5.94
#